data_AF-A0A920H4Q3-F1
#
_entry.id   AF-A0A920H4Q3-F1
#
_cell.length_a   1.000
_cell.length_b   1.000
_cell.length_c   1.000
_cell.angle_alpha   90.00
_cell.angle_beta   90.00
_cell.angle_gamma   90.00
#
_symmetry.space_group_name_H-M   'P 1'
#
loop_
_entity.id
_entity.type
_entity.pdbx_description
1 polymer ?
#
loop_
_entity_poly.entity_id
_entity_poly.type
_entity_poly.pdbx_seq_one_letter_code
_entity_poly.pdbx_strand_id
1 'polypeptide(L)'
;MRAIKVLISFLLLFTTQSFAATGAASVYKVTITKIELCENATINSETSYTTSGCITVGTGNLTVDIASASAGAEIAKFADTSTIPIGKIYRWAQPTLSRQFSIAGSATVTKTIAGTDAVCATNENNDSGGFLTSAPYKSMQMGTYGGTPSEVTVYTPDETTSGYHCVTSNCTTALSSRTFNHDIPDDTSTYGHAVDVTEGETTFKMIYLLGSPYIRKDISPKITIKFGTSASVEAFPFLTL
;
A
#
# COMPACT_ATOMS: atom_id res chain seq x y z
N MET A 1 -12.47 1.46 28.02
CA MET A 1 -11.97 2.26 26.88
C MET A 1 -12.48 1.64 25.59
N ARG A 2 -13.18 2.38 24.72
CA ARG A 2 -13.59 1.87 23.40
C ARG A 2 -12.47 2.19 22.41
N ALA A 3 -11.89 1.17 21.76
CA ALA A 3 -10.88 1.33 20.72
C ALA A 3 -11.57 1.41 19.35
N ILE A 4 -11.17 2.37 18.53
CA ILE A 4 -11.59 2.44 17.12
C ILE A 4 -10.70 1.44 16.38
N LYS A 5 -11.33 0.51 15.65
CA LYS A 5 -10.61 -0.46 14.82
C LYS A 5 -10.81 -0.08 13.35
N VAL A 6 -9.72 0.22 12.68
CA VAL A 6 -9.63 0.39 11.23
C VAL A 6 -8.87 -0.81 10.69
N LEU A 7 -9.28 -1.36 9.56
CA LEU A 7 -8.52 -2.37 8.82
C LEU A 7 -8.03 -1.70 7.54
N ILE A 8 -6.72 -1.76 7.32
CA ILE A 8 -5.97 -1.13 6.25
C ILE A 8 -5.15 -2.23 5.58
N SER A 9 -5.74 -2.98 4.66
CA SER A 9 -4.95 -3.83 3.77
C SER A 9 -4.39 -2.98 2.64
N PHE A 10 -3.08 -3.10 2.42
CA PHE A 10 -2.37 -2.38 1.39
C PHE A 10 -2.09 -3.34 0.24
N LEU A 11 -2.97 -3.31 -0.76
CA LEU A 11 -2.74 -3.90 -2.07
C LEU A 11 -3.13 -2.88 -3.11
N LEU A 12 -2.15 -2.45 -3.89
CA LEU A 12 -2.35 -1.63 -5.07
C LEU A 12 -1.83 -2.46 -6.24
N LEU A 13 -2.73 -2.84 -7.12
CA LEU A 13 -2.40 -3.45 -8.40
C LEU A 13 -1.99 -2.30 -9.32
N PHE A 14 -0.77 -2.38 -9.87
CA PHE A 14 -0.21 -1.34 -10.74
C PHE A 14 -0.27 -1.69 -12.22
N THR A 15 -0.83 -2.84 -12.58
CA THR A 15 -0.84 -3.32 -13.97
C THR A 15 -2.15 -4.02 -14.28
N THR A 16 -2.53 -3.99 -15.56
CA THR A 16 -3.65 -4.79 -16.08
C THR A 16 -3.28 -6.26 -16.35
N GLN A 17 -2.07 -6.70 -15.98
CA GLN A 17 -1.66 -8.08 -16.18
C GLN A 17 -2.24 -8.98 -15.08
N SER A 18 -2.69 -10.17 -15.46
CA SER A 18 -3.06 -11.19 -14.49
C SER A 18 -1.82 -11.72 -13.78
N PHE A 19 -1.83 -11.73 -12.45
CA PHE A 19 -0.81 -12.40 -11.66
C PHE A 19 -1.03 -13.92 -11.72
N ALA A 20 0.06 -14.68 -11.74
CA ALA A 20 0.05 -16.14 -11.66
C ALA A 20 0.02 -16.62 -10.21
N ALA A 21 0.58 -15.83 -9.30
CA ALA A 21 0.56 -16.11 -7.87
C ALA A 21 0.73 -14.82 -7.06
N THR A 22 0.30 -14.87 -5.81
CA THR A 22 0.56 -13.84 -4.80
C THR A 22 1.29 -14.45 -3.61
N GLY A 23 1.91 -13.61 -2.79
CA GLY A 23 2.60 -13.99 -1.58
C GLY A 23 2.43 -12.95 -0.48
N ALA A 24 2.53 -13.43 0.76
CA ALA A 24 2.52 -12.54 1.91
C ALA A 24 3.89 -11.86 2.06
N ALA A 25 3.88 -10.59 2.49
CA ALA A 25 5.10 -9.92 2.90
C ALA A 25 5.53 -10.38 4.30
N SER A 26 6.81 -10.73 4.45
CA SER A 26 7.44 -10.98 5.76
C SER A 26 7.88 -9.69 6.45
N VAL A 27 8.11 -8.63 5.65
CA VAL A 27 8.36 -7.26 6.12
C VAL A 27 7.58 -6.35 5.19
N TYR A 28 6.85 -5.38 5.74
CA TYR A 28 6.20 -4.34 4.95
C TYR A 28 6.22 -3.03 5.73
N LYS A 29 7.24 -2.19 5.52
CA LYS A 29 7.36 -0.90 6.18
C LYS A 29 6.75 0.21 5.36
N VAL A 30 5.73 0.86 5.91
CA VAL A 30 5.12 2.06 5.33
C VAL A 30 5.37 3.25 6.25
N THR A 31 5.49 4.44 5.67
CA THR A 31 5.62 5.68 6.44
C THR A 31 4.31 6.47 6.36
N ILE A 32 3.65 6.65 7.50
CA ILE A 32 2.45 7.47 7.65
C ILE A 32 2.89 8.88 8.02
N THR A 33 2.49 9.86 7.21
CA THR A 33 2.84 11.27 7.44
C THR A 33 1.72 12.05 8.13
N LYS A 34 0.49 11.61 7.91
CA LYS A 34 -0.72 12.24 8.47
C LYS A 34 -1.84 11.21 8.62
N ILE A 35 -2.69 11.39 9.63
CA ILE A 35 -3.95 10.66 9.76
C ILE A 35 -5.07 11.67 9.97
N GLU A 36 -6.10 11.59 9.14
CA GLU A 36 -7.33 12.36 9.25
C GLU A 36 -8.51 11.45 9.55
N LEU A 37 -9.46 11.93 10.34
CA LEU A 37 -10.79 11.34 10.50
C LEU A 37 -11.82 12.25 9.85
N CYS A 38 -12.69 11.72 9.00
CA CYS A 38 -13.70 12.50 8.28
C CYS A 38 -15.13 12.05 8.63
N GLU A 39 -16.05 13.01 8.71
CA GLU A 39 -17.47 12.76 8.96
C GLU A 39 -18.11 12.05 7.76
N ASN A 40 -17.82 12.51 6.54
CA ASN A 40 -18.37 11.97 5.30
C ASN A 40 -17.30 11.82 4.21
N ALA A 41 -17.57 10.90 3.29
CA ALA A 41 -16.85 10.74 2.05
C ALA A 41 -17.79 10.31 0.93
N THR A 42 -17.50 10.78 -0.28
CA THR A 42 -18.14 10.34 -1.51
C THR A 42 -17.08 9.67 -2.36
N ILE A 43 -17.25 8.37 -2.62
CA ILE A 43 -16.36 7.57 -3.47
C ILE A 43 -16.94 7.60 -4.89
N ASN A 44 -16.21 8.17 -5.84
CA ASN A 44 -16.63 8.23 -7.24
C ASN A 44 -16.04 7.07 -8.05
N SER A 45 -14.80 6.69 -7.73
CA SER A 45 -14.07 5.53 -8.26
C SER A 45 -12.98 5.12 -7.26
N GLU A 46 -12.26 4.04 -7.56
CA GLU A 46 -11.07 3.62 -6.79
C GLU A 46 -9.97 4.68 -6.75
N THR A 47 -9.91 5.58 -7.73
CA THR A 47 -8.90 6.63 -7.85
C THR A 47 -9.44 8.05 -7.61
N SER A 48 -10.73 8.18 -7.27
CA SER A 48 -11.37 9.48 -7.11
C SER A 48 -12.39 9.46 -5.97
N TYR A 49 -12.15 10.32 -4.98
CA TYR A 49 -13.06 10.51 -3.87
C TYR A 49 -12.97 11.92 -3.30
N THR A 50 -13.99 12.33 -2.55
CA THR A 50 -14.00 13.60 -1.80
C THR A 50 -14.38 13.33 -0.35
N THR A 51 -13.86 14.15 0.56
CA THR A 51 -14.14 14.06 2.01
C THR A 51 -14.61 15.39 2.56
N SER A 52 -15.35 15.35 3.67
CA SER A 52 -15.79 16.54 4.39
C SER A 52 -15.85 16.32 5.89
N GLY A 53 -15.74 17.41 6.65
CA GLY A 53 -15.69 17.38 8.11
C GLY A 53 -14.46 16.64 8.64
N CYS A 54 -13.31 16.79 7.98
CA CYS A 54 -12.09 16.11 8.39
C CYS A 54 -11.40 16.83 9.57
N ILE A 55 -10.82 16.05 10.47
CA ILE A 55 -9.93 16.52 11.53
C ILE A 55 -8.64 15.72 11.50
N THR A 56 -7.52 16.42 11.64
CA THR A 56 -6.20 15.77 11.75
C THR A 56 -6.02 15.24 13.16
N VAL A 57 -5.73 13.95 13.26
CA VAL A 57 -5.45 13.26 14.52
C VAL A 57 -4.01 12.77 14.60
N GLY A 58 -3.20 12.94 13.57
CA GLY A 58 -1.76 12.62 13.64
C GLY A 58 -1.02 13.32 12.52
N THR A 59 0.16 13.87 12.85
CA THR A 59 1.07 14.53 11.91
C THR A 59 2.50 14.20 12.32
N GLY A 60 3.37 13.91 11.37
CA GLY A 60 4.78 13.59 11.62
C GLY A 60 5.30 12.61 10.58
N ASN A 61 6.27 11.78 10.95
CA ASN A 61 6.72 10.66 10.12
C ASN A 61 6.77 9.42 11.00
N LEU A 62 5.76 8.56 10.92
CA LEU A 62 5.75 7.26 11.59
C LEU A 62 6.00 6.16 10.55
N THR A 63 7.16 5.51 10.62
CA THR A 63 7.42 4.28 9.88
C THR A 63 7.00 3.08 10.72
N VAL A 64 6.16 2.22 10.16
CA VAL A 64 5.61 1.04 10.83
C VAL A 64 5.72 -0.16 9.90
N ASP A 65 6.17 -1.29 10.44
CA ASP A 65 6.11 -2.58 9.73
C ASP A 65 4.71 -3.18 9.87
N ILE A 66 3.91 -3.06 8.81
CA ILE A 66 2.53 -3.50 8.77
C ILE A 66 2.37 -5.03 8.65
N ALA A 67 3.46 -5.75 8.38
CA ALA A 67 3.48 -7.22 8.48
C ALA A 67 3.63 -7.69 9.94
N SER A 68 4.02 -6.79 10.87
CA SER A 68 4.17 -7.10 12.29
C SER A 68 2.86 -6.99 13.07
N ALA A 69 2.69 -7.84 14.08
CA ALA A 69 1.60 -7.74 15.06
C ALA A 69 1.62 -6.45 15.89
N SER A 70 2.76 -5.74 15.96
CA SER A 70 2.92 -4.49 16.70
C SER A 70 2.37 -3.25 15.97
N ALA A 71 2.13 -3.33 14.66
CA ALA A 71 1.82 -2.19 13.80
C ALA A 71 0.67 -1.32 14.34
N GLY A 72 -0.43 -1.96 14.75
CA GLY A 72 -1.61 -1.26 15.24
C GLY A 72 -1.39 -0.52 16.56
N ALA A 73 -0.43 -0.96 17.40
CA ALA A 73 -0.12 -0.31 18.66
C ALA A 73 0.76 0.93 18.48
N GLU A 74 1.64 0.94 17.48
CA GLU A 74 2.49 2.09 17.16
C GLU A 74 1.67 3.24 16.60
N ILE A 75 0.74 2.93 15.68
CA ILE A 75 -0.17 3.94 15.11
C ILE A 75 -1.10 4.51 16.17
N ALA A 76 -1.54 3.69 17.11
CA ALA A 76 -2.35 4.16 18.23
C ALA A 76 -1.65 5.20 19.11
N LYS A 77 -0.31 5.22 19.13
CA LYS A 77 0.47 6.25 19.84
C LYS A 77 0.68 7.50 18.99
N PHE A 78 0.73 7.35 17.68
CA PHE A 78 0.89 8.46 16.74
C PHE A 78 -0.37 9.30 16.59
N ALA A 79 -1.55 8.69 16.76
CA ALA A 79 -2.81 9.40 16.72
C ALA A 79 -3.13 10.11 18.06
N ASP A 80 -3.05 11.44 18.08
CA ASP A 80 -3.62 12.30 19.10
C ASP A 80 -5.13 12.50 18.88
N THR A 81 -5.93 11.85 19.72
CA THR A 81 -7.39 11.91 19.70
C THR A 81 -7.96 12.88 20.72
N SER A 82 -7.12 13.64 21.43
CA SER A 82 -7.55 14.67 22.38
C SER A 82 -8.18 15.89 21.68
N THR A 83 -7.74 16.14 20.45
CA THR A 83 -8.15 17.27 19.59
C THR A 83 -9.50 17.07 18.90
N ILE A 84 -10.07 15.85 18.95
CA ILE A 84 -11.32 15.57 18.26
C ILE A 84 -12.48 16.34 18.93
N PRO A 85 -13.33 17.05 18.18
CA PRO A 85 -14.51 17.72 18.73
C PRO A 85 -15.53 16.76 19.35
N ILE A 86 -16.15 17.17 20.46
CA ILE A 86 -17.22 16.41 21.12
C ILE A 86 -18.51 16.48 20.29
N GLY A 87 -19.26 15.39 20.21
CA GLY A 87 -20.58 15.35 19.57
C GLY A 87 -20.57 15.19 18.04
N LYS A 88 -19.40 15.20 17.40
CA LYS A 88 -19.24 14.90 15.97
C LYS A 88 -19.12 13.40 15.71
N ILE A 89 -19.62 12.95 14.55
CA ILE A 89 -19.62 11.54 14.14
C ILE A 89 -18.65 11.35 12.97
N TYR A 90 -17.55 10.65 13.22
CA TYR A 90 -16.57 10.30 12.20
C TYR A 90 -16.83 8.89 11.68
N ARG A 91 -16.73 8.71 10.37
CA ARG A 91 -17.00 7.44 9.68
C ARG A 91 -15.83 6.94 8.86
N TRP A 92 -14.92 7.83 8.49
CA TRP A 92 -13.84 7.54 7.57
C TRP A 92 -12.49 7.88 8.19
N ALA A 93 -11.47 7.09 7.87
CA ALA A 93 -10.07 7.39 8.13
C ALA A 93 -9.36 7.65 6.80
N GLN A 94 -8.53 8.69 6.77
CA GLN A 94 -7.72 9.06 5.62
C GLN A 94 -6.27 9.21 6.06
N PRO A 95 -5.46 8.13 6.04
CA PRO A 95 -4.03 8.26 6.16
C PRO A 95 -3.43 8.89 4.90
N THR A 96 -2.38 9.69 5.10
CA THR A 96 -1.43 10.09 4.07
C THR A 96 -0.16 9.27 4.27
N LEU A 97 0.27 8.59 3.21
CA LEU A 97 1.37 7.64 3.20
C LEU A 97 2.47 8.12 2.26
N SER A 98 3.72 7.89 2.62
CA SER A 98 4.85 8.00 1.70
C SER A 98 4.67 7.02 0.55
N ARG A 99 4.86 7.49 -0.69
CA ARG A 99 4.89 6.61 -1.88
C ARG A 99 6.08 5.66 -1.86
N GLN A 100 7.14 6.00 -1.13
CA GLN A 100 8.26 5.10 -0.86
C GLN A 100 7.94 4.22 0.34
N PHE A 101 8.05 2.91 0.17
CA PHE A 101 7.91 1.89 1.21
C PHE A 101 8.98 0.81 1.05
N SER A 102 9.11 -0.06 2.05
CA SER A 102 10.05 -1.17 2.00
C SER A 102 9.31 -2.49 2.21
N ILE A 103 9.64 -3.50 1.42
CA ILE A 103 8.93 -4.79 1.45
C ILE A 103 9.92 -5.95 1.31
N ALA A 104 9.64 -7.05 2.00
CA ALA A 104 10.27 -8.34 1.77
C ALA A 104 9.18 -9.41 1.61
N GLY A 105 9.28 -10.25 0.59
CA GLY A 105 8.34 -11.34 0.38
C GLY A 105 8.71 -12.23 -0.79
N SER A 106 7.94 -13.29 -0.97
CA SER A 106 8.05 -14.15 -2.15
C SER A 106 6.69 -14.69 -2.57
N ALA A 107 6.51 -14.87 -3.87
CA ALA A 107 5.38 -15.60 -4.46
C ALA A 107 5.88 -16.86 -5.17
N THR A 108 5.11 -17.94 -5.09
CA THR A 108 5.44 -19.23 -5.73
C THR A 108 4.57 -19.43 -6.96
N VAL A 109 5.19 -19.56 -8.13
CA VAL A 109 4.52 -19.85 -9.40
C VAL A 109 4.87 -21.25 -9.88
N THR A 110 3.89 -22.01 -10.33
CA THR A 110 4.15 -23.29 -11.01
C THR A 110 4.55 -23.01 -12.46
N LYS A 111 5.74 -23.47 -12.89
CA LYS A 111 6.14 -23.35 -14.29
C LYS A 111 5.29 -24.25 -15.17
N THR A 112 4.43 -23.66 -16.01
CA THR A 112 3.52 -24.37 -16.91
C THR A 112 4.24 -25.38 -17.83
N ILE A 113 5.47 -25.09 -18.24
CA ILE A 113 6.23 -25.93 -19.20
C ILE A 113 7.00 -27.08 -18.51
N ALA A 114 7.36 -26.92 -17.23
CA ALA A 114 8.24 -27.86 -16.53
C ALA A 114 7.55 -28.60 -15.37
N GLY A 115 6.33 -28.21 -14.98
CA GLY A 115 5.61 -28.79 -13.83
C GLY A 115 6.33 -28.61 -12.50
N THR A 116 7.30 -27.69 -12.43
CA THR A 116 8.10 -27.42 -11.23
C THR A 116 7.74 -26.05 -10.67
N ASP A 117 7.63 -25.99 -9.34
CA ASP A 117 7.41 -24.73 -8.65
C ASP A 117 8.66 -23.85 -8.69
N ALA A 118 8.44 -22.58 -8.88
CA ALA A 118 9.44 -21.53 -8.94
C ALA A 118 9.06 -20.44 -7.93
N VAL A 119 10.01 -20.07 -7.08
CA VAL A 119 9.83 -18.98 -6.12
C VAL A 119 10.42 -17.72 -6.73
N CYS A 120 9.65 -16.63 -6.75
CA CYS A 120 10.12 -15.29 -7.06
C CYS A 120 10.15 -14.51 -5.75
N ALA A 121 11.33 -14.06 -5.33
CA ALA A 121 11.56 -13.37 -4.06
C ALA A 121 12.08 -11.95 -4.27
N THR A 122 11.80 -11.06 -3.33
CA THR A 122 12.51 -9.78 -3.21
C THR A 122 13.97 -10.03 -2.83
N ASN A 123 14.88 -9.23 -3.35
CA ASN A 123 16.32 -9.36 -3.16
C ASN A 123 16.95 -7.96 -3.21
N GLU A 124 18.04 -7.72 -2.50
CA GLU A 124 18.79 -6.45 -2.45
C GLU A 124 19.20 -5.90 -3.83
N ASN A 125 19.28 -6.76 -4.86
CA ASN A 125 19.51 -6.28 -6.22
C ASN A 125 18.25 -5.69 -6.86
N ASN A 126 17.04 -5.93 -6.33
CA ASN A 126 15.77 -5.50 -6.94
C ASN A 126 15.50 -3.99 -6.84
N ASP A 127 16.24 -3.27 -6.01
CA ASP A 127 16.21 -1.81 -5.89
C ASP A 127 17.56 -1.14 -6.19
N SER A 128 18.50 -1.89 -6.79
CA SER A 128 19.90 -1.47 -6.97
C SER A 128 20.18 -0.47 -8.11
N GLY A 129 19.16 0.04 -8.83
CA GLY A 129 19.37 1.14 -9.80
C GLY A 129 18.47 1.17 -11.05
N GLY A 130 19.03 1.72 -12.13
CA GLY A 130 18.40 1.74 -13.45
C GLY A 130 17.18 2.67 -13.57
N PHE A 131 16.07 2.14 -14.11
CA PHE A 131 14.83 2.92 -14.22
C PHE A 131 14.21 3.24 -12.85
N LEU A 132 14.54 2.49 -11.80
CA LEU A 132 14.04 2.73 -10.44
C LEU A 132 14.64 3.99 -9.81
N THR A 133 15.83 4.43 -10.24
CA THR A 133 16.44 5.68 -9.75
C THR A 133 16.16 6.85 -10.67
N SER A 134 16.12 6.62 -11.99
CA SER A 134 15.86 7.67 -12.98
C SER A 134 14.37 8.00 -13.15
N ALA A 135 13.48 7.05 -12.88
CA ALA A 135 12.02 7.19 -13.00
C ALA A 135 11.27 6.32 -11.96
N PRO A 136 11.48 6.52 -10.64
CA PRO A 136 10.92 5.68 -9.57
C PRO A 136 9.40 5.56 -9.64
N TYR A 137 8.69 6.66 -9.88
CA TYR A 137 7.23 6.70 -9.97
C TYR A 137 6.68 6.23 -11.33
N LYS A 138 7.54 5.83 -12.26
CA LYS A 138 7.14 5.27 -13.57
C LYS A 138 7.75 3.89 -13.80
N SER A 139 8.23 3.23 -12.75
CA SER A 139 8.93 1.95 -12.86
C SER A 139 8.38 0.91 -11.89
N MET A 140 8.31 -0.35 -12.32
CA MET A 140 7.95 -1.49 -11.46
C MET A 140 9.05 -2.54 -11.45
N GLN A 141 9.39 -2.97 -10.25
CA GLN A 141 10.50 -3.88 -9.98
C GLN A 141 10.18 -5.31 -10.39
N MET A 142 11.22 -6.02 -10.84
CA MET A 142 11.16 -7.46 -11.04
C MET A 142 11.82 -8.15 -9.86
N GLY A 143 11.14 -9.17 -9.32
CA GLY A 143 11.71 -10.05 -8.29
C GLY A 143 12.83 -10.95 -8.84
N THR A 144 13.57 -11.57 -7.93
CA THR A 144 14.64 -12.52 -8.26
C THR A 144 14.13 -13.95 -8.20
N TYR A 145 14.56 -14.79 -9.14
CA TYR A 145 14.26 -16.22 -9.11
C TYR A 145 15.05 -16.91 -7.99
N GLY A 146 14.34 -17.62 -7.11
CA GLY A 146 14.88 -18.32 -5.96
C GLY A 146 15.43 -17.38 -4.88
N GLY A 147 16.06 -17.98 -3.87
CA GLY A 147 16.68 -17.26 -2.77
C GLY A 147 15.74 -16.95 -1.61
N THR A 148 16.31 -16.35 -0.56
CA THR A 148 15.58 -15.86 0.61
C THR A 148 15.17 -14.42 0.38
N PRO A 149 13.89 -14.05 0.63
CA PRO A 149 13.45 -12.67 0.55
C PRO A 149 14.30 -11.74 1.41
N SER A 150 14.77 -10.64 0.83
CA SER A 150 15.35 -9.51 1.56
C SER A 150 14.51 -8.25 1.33
N GLU A 151 14.66 -7.28 2.23
CA GLU A 151 13.95 -6.00 2.15
C GLU A 151 14.45 -5.17 0.96
N VAL A 152 13.51 -4.61 0.21
CA VAL A 152 13.77 -3.75 -0.96
C VAL A 152 12.89 -2.51 -0.89
N THR A 153 13.38 -1.40 -1.42
CA THR A 153 12.64 -0.13 -1.52
C THR A 153 11.76 -0.13 -2.75
N VAL A 154 10.45 0.09 -2.59
CA VAL A 154 9.47 0.16 -3.68
C VAL A 154 8.79 1.53 -3.65
N TYR A 155 8.33 1.97 -4.82
CA TYR A 155 7.56 3.20 -4.98
C TYR A 155 6.17 2.89 -5.54
N THR A 156 5.13 3.53 -5.02
CA THR A 156 3.81 3.58 -5.65
C THR A 156 3.93 4.37 -6.97
N PRO A 157 3.77 3.79 -8.16
CA PRO A 157 3.88 4.49 -9.43
C PRO A 157 2.71 5.46 -9.68
N ASP A 158 2.86 6.36 -10.65
CA ASP A 158 1.78 7.16 -11.21
C ASP A 158 0.90 6.28 -12.12
N GLU A 159 -0.36 6.68 -12.34
CA GLU A 159 -1.09 6.17 -13.49
C GLU A 159 -0.45 6.72 -14.77
N THR A 160 -0.09 5.84 -15.69
CA THR A 160 0.64 6.23 -16.90
C THR A 160 0.49 5.21 -18.00
N THR A 161 0.60 5.62 -19.26
CA THR A 161 0.74 4.69 -20.41
C THR A 161 2.20 4.54 -20.87
N SER A 162 3.13 5.19 -20.16
CA SER A 162 4.55 5.31 -20.52
C SER A 162 5.46 4.78 -19.42
N GLY A 163 5.01 3.78 -18.68
CA GLY A 163 5.74 3.14 -17.60
C GLY A 163 6.82 2.16 -18.08
N TYR A 164 7.71 1.81 -17.16
CA TYR A 164 8.82 0.89 -17.33
C TYR A 164 8.61 -0.35 -16.44
N HIS A 165 8.46 -1.52 -17.05
CA HIS A 165 8.44 -2.78 -16.30
C HIS A 165 9.82 -3.43 -16.39
N CYS A 166 10.54 -3.48 -15.26
CA CYS A 166 11.88 -4.05 -15.20
C CYS A 166 11.85 -5.51 -15.66
N VAL A 167 12.85 -5.93 -16.43
CA VAL A 167 13.03 -7.33 -16.88
C VAL A 167 14.32 -7.96 -16.35
N THR A 168 15.11 -7.16 -15.63
CA THR A 168 16.26 -7.60 -14.84
C THR A 168 16.03 -7.19 -13.39
N SER A 169 16.59 -7.94 -12.45
CA SER A 169 16.48 -7.65 -11.02
C SER A 169 16.91 -6.21 -10.71
N ASN A 170 18.08 -5.78 -11.19
CA ASN A 170 18.60 -4.41 -11.00
C ASN A 170 17.95 -3.32 -11.87
N CYS A 171 16.89 -3.64 -12.61
CA CYS A 171 16.17 -2.72 -13.49
C CYS A 171 17.03 -1.90 -14.47
N THR A 172 18.19 -2.42 -14.88
CA THR A 172 19.00 -1.81 -15.94
C THR A 172 18.35 -2.00 -17.32
N THR A 173 17.48 -3.00 -17.46
CA THR A 173 16.65 -3.21 -18.65
C THR A 173 15.18 -3.26 -18.25
N ALA A 174 14.32 -2.60 -19.03
CA ALA A 174 12.88 -2.58 -18.82
C ALA A 174 12.12 -2.55 -20.14
N LEU A 175 10.91 -3.11 -20.14
CA LEU A 175 9.92 -2.88 -21.19
C LEU A 175 9.34 -1.47 -21.00
N SER A 176 9.35 -0.66 -22.05
CA SER A 176 8.73 0.66 -22.06
C SER A 176 7.27 0.61 -22.50
N SER A 177 6.60 1.78 -22.46
CA SER A 177 5.20 1.98 -22.90
C SER A 177 4.22 1.04 -22.19
N ARG A 178 4.47 0.79 -20.90
CA ARG A 178 3.58 0.00 -20.07
C ARG A 178 2.52 0.89 -19.46
N THR A 179 1.29 0.37 -19.43
CA THR A 179 0.20 1.04 -18.74
C THR A 179 0.18 0.63 -17.28
N PHE A 180 0.25 1.62 -16.41
CA PHE A 180 -0.01 1.48 -14.98
C PHE A 180 -1.32 2.18 -14.64
N ASN A 181 -2.12 1.48 -13.86
CA ASN A 181 -3.38 1.94 -13.29
C ASN A 181 -3.30 1.71 -11.79
N HIS A 182 -4.05 2.47 -11.00
CA HIS A 182 -4.29 2.09 -9.62
C HIS A 182 -5.58 1.31 -9.56
N ASP A 183 -5.45 0.03 -9.23
CA ASP A 183 -6.58 -0.86 -9.01
C ASP A 183 -6.53 -1.35 -7.55
N ILE A 184 -7.64 -1.16 -6.84
CA ILE A 184 -7.81 -1.59 -5.46
C ILE A 184 -8.79 -2.77 -5.49
N PRO A 185 -8.47 -3.90 -4.82
CA PRO A 185 -9.38 -5.03 -4.83
C PRO A 185 -10.79 -4.66 -4.36
N ASP A 186 -11.81 -5.19 -5.04
CA ASP A 186 -13.23 -5.02 -4.73
C ASP A 186 -13.64 -5.41 -3.29
N ASP A 187 -12.76 -6.09 -2.55
CA ASP A 187 -12.94 -6.42 -1.13
C ASP A 187 -12.70 -5.21 -0.20
N THR A 188 -13.72 -4.37 -0.12
CA THR A 188 -13.77 -3.24 0.81
C THR A 188 -13.81 -3.62 2.29
N SER A 189 -13.90 -4.91 2.63
CA SER A 189 -13.81 -5.36 4.03
C SER A 189 -12.38 -5.34 4.54
N THR A 190 -11.42 -5.55 3.63
CA THR A 190 -9.99 -5.65 3.97
C THR A 190 -9.20 -4.48 3.38
N TYR A 191 -9.52 -4.01 2.17
CA TYR A 191 -8.77 -2.98 1.44
C TYR A 191 -9.38 -1.58 1.56
N GLY A 192 -8.64 -0.57 1.12
CA GLY A 192 -9.15 0.81 1.05
C GLY A 192 -10.32 0.92 0.07
N HIS A 193 -11.14 1.97 0.22
CA HIS A 193 -12.25 2.24 -0.71
C HIS A 193 -11.82 3.07 -1.92
N ALA A 194 -10.78 3.88 -1.75
CA ALA A 194 -10.16 4.64 -2.83
C ALA A 194 -8.74 5.06 -2.43
N VAL A 195 -7.95 5.37 -3.44
CA VAL A 195 -6.59 5.92 -3.37
C VAL A 195 -6.56 7.22 -4.16
N ASP A 196 -5.78 8.18 -3.68
CA ASP A 196 -5.48 9.41 -4.41
C ASP A 196 -3.95 9.52 -4.49
N VAL A 197 -3.42 9.14 -5.65
CA VAL A 197 -2.02 9.28 -6.02
C VAL A 197 -1.93 10.42 -7.03
N THR A 198 -1.48 11.58 -6.58
CA THR A 198 -1.27 12.74 -7.45
C THR A 198 0.12 12.66 -8.11
N GLU A 199 0.20 12.82 -9.44
CA GLU A 199 1.48 12.84 -10.16
C GLU A 199 2.39 13.97 -9.62
N GLY A 200 3.67 13.66 -9.42
CA GLY A 200 4.66 14.60 -8.90
C GLY A 200 4.71 14.71 -7.38
N GLU A 201 3.72 14.18 -6.66
CA GLU A 201 3.74 14.12 -5.20
C GLU A 201 4.54 12.92 -4.70
N THR A 202 5.16 13.06 -3.53
CA THR A 202 5.91 11.99 -2.84
C THR A 202 5.05 11.22 -1.83
N THR A 203 3.82 11.66 -1.63
CA THR A 203 2.83 11.03 -0.77
C THR A 203 1.55 10.77 -1.54
N PHE A 204 0.74 9.86 -1.02
CA PHE A 204 -0.58 9.57 -1.54
C PHE A 204 -1.54 9.37 -0.37
N LYS A 205 -2.83 9.48 -0.65
CA LYS A 205 -3.87 9.26 0.36
C LYS A 205 -4.63 8.00 0.03
N MET A 206 -5.15 7.37 1.08
CA MET A 206 -6.14 6.31 0.94
C MET A 206 -7.29 6.62 1.87
N ILE A 207 -8.48 6.10 1.57
CA ILE A 207 -9.65 6.26 2.41
C ILE A 207 -10.23 4.92 2.83
N TYR A 208 -10.53 4.81 4.12
CA TYR A 208 -11.01 3.60 4.77
C TYR A 208 -12.27 3.89 5.57
N LEU A 209 -13.24 2.97 5.51
CA LEU A 209 -14.40 3.01 6.38
C LEU A 209 -14.00 2.52 7.77
N LEU A 210 -14.41 3.24 8.80
CA LEU A 210 -14.23 2.78 10.18
C LEU A 210 -15.15 1.58 10.43
N GLY A 211 -14.63 0.51 11.05
CA GLY A 211 -15.45 -0.67 11.38
C GLY A 211 -16.64 -0.35 12.30
N SER A 212 -16.61 0.79 12.98
CA SER A 212 -17.77 1.39 13.64
C SER A 212 -17.64 2.92 13.61
N PRO A 213 -18.72 3.68 13.31
CA PRO A 213 -18.70 5.13 13.43
C PRO A 213 -18.28 5.56 14.83
N TYR A 214 -17.46 6.60 14.89
CA TYR A 214 -16.93 7.13 16.14
C TYR A 214 -17.63 8.43 16.53
N ILE A 215 -18.15 8.47 17.76
CA ILE A 215 -18.69 9.69 18.37
C ILE A 215 -17.87 9.98 19.61
N ARG A 216 -17.22 11.15 19.64
CA ARG A 216 -16.50 11.58 20.84
C ARG A 216 -17.49 11.92 21.95
N LYS A 217 -17.33 11.20 23.07
CA LYS A 217 -17.92 11.53 24.38
C LYS A 217 -16.81 12.09 25.28
N ASP A 218 -16.89 11.93 26.60
CA ASP A 218 -15.93 12.53 27.53
C ASP A 218 -14.52 11.90 27.49
N ILE A 219 -14.39 10.67 26.99
CA ILE A 219 -13.11 9.93 26.92
C ILE A 219 -12.64 9.81 25.47
N SER A 220 -11.43 10.31 25.19
CA SER A 220 -10.78 10.16 23.90
C SER A 220 -10.40 8.69 23.60
N PRO A 221 -10.64 8.19 22.38
CA PRO A 221 -10.43 6.80 21.99
C PRO A 221 -8.96 6.55 21.64
N LYS A 222 -8.59 5.28 21.54
CA LYS A 222 -7.38 4.88 20.82
C LYS A 222 -7.76 4.46 19.41
N ILE A 223 -7.02 4.94 18.42
CA ILE A 223 -7.17 4.51 17.02
C ILE A 223 -6.23 3.32 16.80
N THR A 224 -6.78 2.18 16.41
CA THR A 224 -5.99 1.01 16.03
C THR A 224 -6.22 0.74 14.57
N ILE A 225 -5.13 0.58 13.83
CA ILE A 225 -5.13 0.20 12.43
C ILE A 225 -4.59 -1.22 12.33
N LYS A 226 -5.37 -2.13 11.76
CA LYS A 226 -4.95 -3.48 11.39
C LYS A 226 -4.51 -3.46 9.94
N PHE A 227 -3.63 -4.37 9.54
CA PHE A 227 -3.21 -4.45 8.16
C PHE A 227 -3.41 -5.84 7.55
N GLY A 228 -3.77 -5.87 6.27
CA GLY A 228 -3.73 -7.06 5.44
C GLY A 228 -2.46 -7.05 4.59
N THR A 229 -1.66 -8.11 4.70
CA THR A 229 -0.39 -8.26 3.97
C THR A 229 -0.29 -9.57 3.20
N SER A 230 -1.39 -10.31 3.07
CA SER A 230 -1.42 -11.69 2.56
C SER A 230 -1.18 -11.81 1.06
N ALA A 231 -1.31 -10.73 0.30
CA ALA A 231 -1.11 -10.68 -1.14
C ALA A 231 -0.18 -9.52 -1.55
N SER A 232 0.74 -9.11 -0.67
CA SER A 232 1.58 -7.91 -0.87
C SER A 232 2.67 -8.04 -1.93
N VAL A 233 3.02 -9.27 -2.33
CA VAL A 233 3.91 -9.50 -3.48
C VAL A 233 3.20 -10.32 -4.54
N GLU A 234 3.46 -10.00 -5.80
CA GLU A 234 2.81 -10.61 -6.95
C GLU A 234 3.85 -11.17 -7.91
N ALA A 235 3.54 -12.32 -8.49
CA ALA A 235 4.34 -12.91 -9.54
C ALA A 235 3.53 -12.96 -10.83
N PHE A 236 4.04 -12.31 -11.86
CA PHE A 236 3.45 -12.31 -13.19
C PHE A 236 4.07 -13.41 -14.06
N PRO A 237 3.27 -14.12 -14.87
CA PRO A 237 3.81 -15.02 -15.87
C PRO A 237 4.49 -14.16 -16.96
N PHE A 238 5.80 -14.25 -17.07
CA PHE A 238 6.51 -13.62 -18.19
C PHE A 238 6.15 -14.38 -19.48
N LEU A 239 5.19 -13.87 -20.26
CA LEU A 239 5.07 -14.25 -21.66
C LEU A 239 6.26 -13.60 -22.39
N THR A 240 7.23 -14.42 -22.78
CA THR A 240 8.15 -14.04 -23.85
C THR A 240 7.33 -13.74 -25.10
N LEU A 241 7.27 -12.47 -25.48
CA LEU A 241 6.89 -12.06 -26.84
C LEU A 241 8.03 -12.41 -27.80
#